data_AF-A0A4P5YXX1-F1
#
_entry.id   AF-A0A4P5YXX1-F1
#
_cell.length_a   1.000
_cell.length_b   1.000
_cell.length_c   1.000
_cell.angle_alpha   90.00
_cell.angle_beta   90.00
_cell.angle_gamma   90.00
#
_symmetry.space_group_name_H-M   'P 1'
#
loop_
_entity.id
_entity.type
_entity.pdbx_description
1 polymer ?
#
loop_
_entity_poly.entity_id
_entity_poly.type
_entity_poly.pdbx_seq_one_letter_code
_entity_poly.pdbx_strand_id
1 'polypeptide(L)'
;MTSPEVRSKLVDALKLDLIGPWPGHPFAHELLPENPTRWYLTGYLVPETAPVQHRSDAEAREEVDAGGEGGGNGDEGTPDKAASPSLLPSSMGLSVLVPAGASKLHAEVTWGDYHWEDPTKEVEEPADEGLGLKEEIKPESYEIPESSAAALKEEPDAKPSPAPSPKGYRRSARRESVGIELHTADGKPVSFPVPNSGSNGGLRLVVTARPIAQDSHSRLPKGTRAVCVFLVNSRPAAERAYQGNAFQAHLQLKCEAGFVARPDLRAGDEGFRADDWDEQVADLQYRRAFDFVSGIGCAGEPVDMQEGGACHVVQTCWIPSAGVEFVGHLDAAALPGVELGMEALATLANVEEARAQLGKLVEHYQAWIIVQKSEIDAEVGLERVLRKFA
;
A
#
# COMPACT_ATOMS: atom_id res chain seq x y z
N MET A 1 26.63 0.17 -10.39
CA MET A 1 25.24 0.12 -9.93
C MET A 1 24.39 -0.38 -11.07
N THR A 2 23.61 -1.43 -10.87
CA THR A 2 22.68 -1.97 -11.86
C THR A 2 21.37 -1.15 -11.89
N SER A 3 20.57 -1.26 -12.96
CA SER A 3 19.26 -0.59 -13.04
C SER A 3 18.34 -0.92 -11.85
N PRO A 4 18.23 -2.18 -11.38
CA PRO A 4 17.47 -2.52 -10.17
C PRO A 4 17.97 -1.81 -8.91
N GLU A 5 19.28 -1.73 -8.70
CA GLU A 5 19.87 -1.04 -7.53
C GLU A 5 19.56 0.46 -7.54
N VAL A 6 19.58 1.10 -8.71
CA VAL A 6 19.22 2.53 -8.83
C VAL A 6 17.76 2.75 -8.47
N ARG A 7 16.85 1.92 -9.01
CA ARG A 7 15.42 2.01 -8.68
C ARG A 7 15.15 1.80 -7.20
N SER A 8 15.80 0.81 -6.58
CA SER A 8 15.65 0.57 -5.14
C SER A 8 16.03 1.80 -4.32
N LYS A 9 17.18 2.44 -4.63
CA LYS A 9 17.60 3.66 -3.93
C LYS A 9 16.65 4.84 -4.13
N LEU A 10 16.09 4.99 -5.33
CA LEU A 10 15.09 6.03 -5.59
C LEU A 10 13.81 5.80 -4.78
N VAL A 11 13.35 4.55 -4.71
CA VAL A 11 12.18 4.19 -3.90
C VAL A 11 12.45 4.43 -2.41
N ASP A 12 13.63 4.04 -1.91
CA ASP A 12 13.99 4.29 -0.50
C ASP A 12 14.09 5.78 -0.18
N ALA A 13 14.67 6.58 -1.07
CA ALA A 13 14.73 8.03 -0.92
C ALA A 13 13.32 8.66 -0.91
N LEU A 14 12.43 8.25 -1.82
CA LEU A 14 11.04 8.71 -1.85
C LEU A 14 10.28 8.30 -0.59
N LYS A 15 10.48 7.08 -0.07
CA LYS A 15 9.87 6.63 1.18
C LYS A 15 10.33 7.49 2.36
N LEU A 16 11.63 7.79 2.44
CA LEU A 16 12.17 8.64 3.51
C LEU A 16 11.63 10.08 3.45
N ASP A 17 11.46 10.63 2.25
CA ASP A 17 10.97 12.00 2.07
C ASP A 17 9.46 12.11 2.35
N LEU A 18 8.65 11.19 1.80
CA LEU A 18 7.18 11.28 1.84
C LEU A 18 6.57 10.75 3.15
N ILE A 19 7.19 9.73 3.74
CA ILE A 19 6.66 9.02 4.93
C ILE A 19 7.57 9.21 6.13
N GLY A 20 8.88 9.12 5.93
CA GLY A 20 9.88 9.15 6.99
C GLY A 20 10.50 7.79 7.31
N PRO A 21 11.40 7.76 8.30
CA PRO A 21 12.20 6.58 8.62
C PRO A 21 11.37 5.50 9.34
N TRP A 22 11.59 4.25 8.95
CA TRP A 22 11.01 3.08 9.61
C TRP A 22 11.87 2.61 10.80
N PRO A 23 11.33 1.76 11.70
CA PRO A 23 12.09 1.23 12.83
C PRO A 23 13.38 0.52 12.39
N GLY A 24 14.50 0.88 13.03
CA GLY A 24 15.82 0.32 12.70
C GLY A 24 16.55 1.01 11.55
N HIS A 25 15.92 1.97 10.87
CA HIS A 25 16.61 2.81 9.89
C HIS A 25 17.68 3.70 10.56
N PRO A 26 18.80 4.03 9.90
CA PRO A 26 19.82 4.94 10.45
C PRO A 26 19.29 6.30 10.93
N PHE A 27 18.19 6.77 10.34
CA PHE A 27 17.52 8.02 10.72
C PHE A 27 16.36 7.83 11.71
N ALA A 28 16.25 6.69 12.41
CA ALA A 28 15.13 6.43 13.33
C ALA A 28 14.99 7.45 14.49
N HIS A 29 16.04 8.24 14.76
CA HIS A 29 16.11 9.30 15.78
C HIS A 29 16.41 10.68 15.18
N GLU A 30 15.96 10.93 13.95
CA GLU A 30 16.18 12.19 13.25
C GLU A 30 15.73 13.42 14.05
N LEU A 31 16.28 14.57 13.67
CA LEU A 31 15.89 15.88 14.13
C LEU A 31 15.43 16.68 12.92
N LEU A 32 14.16 17.03 12.89
CA LEU A 32 13.59 17.80 11.79
C LEU A 32 13.66 19.30 12.09
N PRO A 33 14.03 20.14 11.11
CA PRO A 33 14.00 21.59 11.28
C PRO A 33 12.58 22.15 11.29
N GLU A 34 11.60 21.42 10.74
CA GLU A 34 10.21 21.83 10.63
C GLU A 34 9.25 20.83 11.28
N ASN A 35 8.00 21.26 11.48
CA ASN A 35 6.96 20.45 12.10
C ASN A 35 6.72 19.16 11.27
N PRO A 36 6.73 17.98 11.88
CA PRO A 36 6.61 16.70 11.17
C PRO A 36 5.30 16.56 10.39
N THR A 37 4.23 17.24 10.80
CA THR A 37 2.94 17.25 10.07
C THR A 37 3.03 17.99 8.74
N ARG A 38 3.99 18.92 8.59
CA ARG A 38 4.27 19.64 7.34
C ARG A 38 5.41 19.01 6.55
N TRP A 39 6.25 18.23 7.24
CA TRP A 39 7.39 17.56 6.65
C TRP A 39 6.99 16.29 5.89
N TYR A 40 6.06 15.50 6.43
CA TYR A 40 5.59 14.26 5.81
C TYR A 40 4.22 14.43 5.17
N LEU A 41 4.07 13.87 3.97
CA LEU A 41 2.81 13.87 3.24
C LEU A 41 1.84 12.81 3.77
N THR A 42 2.35 11.64 4.12
CA THR A 42 1.54 10.50 4.57
C THR A 42 2.28 9.66 5.60
N GLY A 43 1.73 8.51 5.98
CA GLY A 43 2.41 7.61 6.89
C GLY A 43 2.08 7.83 8.36
N TYR A 44 1.14 8.73 8.70
CA TYR A 44 0.82 9.06 10.07
C TYR A 44 -0.69 9.02 10.33
N LEU A 45 -1.05 8.79 11.60
CA LEU A 45 -2.45 8.76 12.04
C LEU A 45 -2.72 9.93 12.99
N VAL A 46 -3.75 10.73 12.70
CA VAL A 46 -4.22 11.81 13.57
C VAL A 46 -5.21 11.29 14.62
N PRO A 47 -5.28 11.86 15.83
CA PRO A 47 -6.24 11.42 16.83
C PRO A 47 -7.70 11.44 16.32
N GLU A 48 -8.49 10.39 16.58
CA GLU A 48 -9.88 10.30 16.11
C GLU A 48 -10.77 11.42 16.66
N THR A 49 -10.45 11.92 17.85
CA THR A 49 -11.13 13.04 18.51
C THR A 49 -10.47 14.39 18.27
N ALA A 50 -9.49 14.49 17.35
CA ALA A 50 -8.83 15.76 17.05
C ALA A 50 -9.83 16.79 16.49
N PRO A 51 -9.67 18.09 16.81
CA PRO A 51 -10.41 19.17 16.17
C PRO A 51 -10.25 19.11 14.64
N VAL A 52 -11.28 19.55 13.90
CA VAL A 52 -11.27 19.53 12.42
C VAL A 52 -10.02 20.23 11.86
N GLN A 53 -9.55 21.30 12.49
CA GLN A 53 -8.32 22.01 12.07
C GLN A 53 -7.07 21.13 12.12
N HIS A 54 -7.01 20.16 13.03
CA HIS A 54 -5.85 19.27 13.20
C HIS A 54 -5.91 18.06 12.26
N ARG A 55 -7.10 17.74 11.72
CA ARG A 55 -7.35 16.55 10.89
C ARG A 55 -7.82 16.88 9.47
N SER A 56 -7.79 18.13 9.05
CA SER A 56 -8.14 18.55 7.70
C SER A 56 -6.91 19.08 6.98
N ASP A 57 -6.75 18.66 5.73
CA ASP A 57 -5.72 19.19 4.85
C ASP A 57 -6.31 20.32 3.99
N ALA A 58 -5.78 21.54 4.17
CA ALA A 58 -6.23 22.73 3.47
C ALA A 58 -5.83 22.76 1.99
N GLU A 59 -4.72 22.10 1.65
CA GLU A 59 -4.15 22.05 0.30
C GLU A 59 -4.78 20.92 -0.53
N ALA A 60 -5.41 19.93 0.12
CA ALA A 60 -6.12 18.81 -0.49
C ALA A 60 -7.48 19.19 -1.09
N ARG A 61 -7.59 20.35 -1.74
CA ARG A 61 -8.77 20.73 -2.54
C ARG A 61 -8.85 19.86 -3.79
N GLU A 62 -9.24 18.60 -3.62
CA GLU A 62 -9.60 17.75 -4.75
C GLU A 62 -11.04 18.08 -5.19
N GLU A 63 -11.14 18.81 -6.30
CA GLU A 63 -12.28 18.67 -7.20
C GLU A 63 -12.08 17.34 -7.96
N VAL A 64 -12.32 16.22 -7.28
CA VAL A 64 -12.46 14.92 -7.94
C VAL A 64 -13.92 14.77 -8.37
N ASP A 65 -14.20 15.23 -9.59
CA ASP A 65 -15.40 14.83 -10.31
C ASP A 65 -15.27 13.33 -10.64
N ALA A 66 -15.84 12.49 -9.76
CA ALA A 66 -16.03 11.08 -10.03
C ALA A 66 -17.13 10.94 -11.08
N GLY A 67 -16.79 11.21 -12.35
CA GLY A 67 -17.65 10.94 -13.50
C GLY A 67 -18.00 9.45 -13.54
N GLY A 68 -19.25 9.12 -13.20
CA GLY A 68 -19.67 7.73 -13.17
C GLY A 68 -21.07 7.41 -12.70
N GLU A 69 -22.11 8.17 -13.06
CA GLU A 69 -23.48 7.61 -13.11
C GLU A 69 -24.16 8.01 -14.43
N GLY A 70 -24.28 7.01 -15.32
CA GLY A 70 -25.13 7.13 -16.50
C GLY A 70 -26.60 7.16 -16.11
N GLY A 71 -27.27 8.25 -16.44
CA GLY A 71 -28.73 8.39 -16.34
C GLY A 71 -29.17 9.77 -16.80
N GLY A 72 -29.66 9.87 -18.03
CA GLY A 72 -29.97 11.15 -18.66
C GLY A 72 -31.13 11.94 -18.05
N ASN A 73 -31.17 13.19 -18.53
CA ASN A 73 -32.18 14.25 -18.45
C ASN A 73 -32.15 15.21 -17.24
N GLY A 74 -31.55 16.38 -17.52
CA GLY A 74 -32.12 17.71 -17.24
C GLY A 74 -32.18 18.15 -15.78
N ASP A 75 -31.25 19.02 -15.37
CA ASP A 75 -31.56 20.42 -15.04
C ASP A 75 -30.24 21.19 -14.84
N GLU A 76 -30.25 22.46 -15.21
CA GLU A 76 -29.14 23.40 -15.12
C GLU A 76 -28.91 23.77 -13.63
N GLY A 77 -28.26 22.90 -12.87
CA GLY A 77 -27.90 23.12 -11.47
C GLY A 77 -26.49 23.65 -11.32
N THR A 78 -26.34 24.90 -10.89
CA THR A 78 -25.06 25.50 -10.44
C THR A 78 -24.38 24.59 -9.40
N PRO A 79 -23.08 24.25 -9.54
CA PRO A 79 -22.37 23.47 -8.54
C PRO A 79 -22.01 24.36 -7.35
N ASP A 80 -22.97 24.57 -6.44
CA ASP A 80 -22.79 25.43 -5.27
C ASP A 80 -22.74 24.60 -3.97
N LYS A 81 -21.96 23.51 -4.00
CA LYS A 81 -21.60 22.77 -2.79
C LYS A 81 -20.09 22.82 -2.64
N ALA A 82 -19.61 23.68 -1.76
CA ALA A 82 -18.21 23.74 -1.38
C ALA A 82 -17.72 22.32 -1.04
N ALA A 83 -16.62 21.90 -1.66
CA ALA A 83 -16.01 20.60 -1.42
C ALA A 83 -15.74 20.42 0.08
N SER A 84 -16.14 19.28 0.64
CA SER A 84 -15.85 18.97 2.03
C SER A 84 -14.34 18.78 2.19
N PRO A 85 -13.70 19.35 3.23
CA PRO A 85 -12.26 19.25 3.40
C PRO A 85 -11.83 17.79 3.53
N SER A 86 -10.74 17.41 2.84
CA SER A 86 -10.15 16.09 2.96
C SER A 86 -9.70 15.86 4.41
N LEU A 87 -10.10 14.73 4.99
CA LEU A 87 -9.77 14.39 6.37
C LEU A 87 -8.58 13.43 6.40
N LEU A 88 -7.59 13.76 7.23
CA LEU A 88 -6.43 12.92 7.50
C LEU A 88 -6.86 11.63 8.22
N PRO A 89 -6.20 10.50 7.96
CA PRO A 89 -6.61 9.21 8.52
C PRO A 89 -6.36 9.15 10.03
N SER A 90 -7.36 8.68 10.77
CA SER A 90 -7.23 8.33 12.20
C SER A 90 -7.05 6.83 12.44
N SER A 91 -7.14 6.03 11.38
CA SER A 91 -6.97 4.59 11.45
C SER A 91 -6.44 3.99 10.15
N MET A 92 -5.77 2.86 10.27
CA MET A 92 -5.34 2.01 9.16
C MET A 92 -5.56 0.54 9.54
N GLY A 93 -5.74 -0.36 8.58
CA GLY A 93 -6.02 -1.76 8.92
C GLY A 93 -5.65 -2.77 7.86
N LEU A 94 -5.78 -4.03 8.25
CA LEU A 94 -5.55 -5.20 7.43
C LEU A 94 -6.76 -6.14 7.51
N SER A 95 -7.16 -6.68 6.37
CA SER A 95 -8.17 -7.73 6.23
C SER A 95 -7.51 -9.01 5.76
N VAL A 96 -7.56 -10.03 6.61
CA VAL A 96 -6.92 -11.34 6.41
C VAL A 96 -7.93 -12.47 6.54
N LEU A 97 -7.61 -13.60 5.93
CA LEU A 97 -8.35 -14.85 6.15
C LEU A 97 -7.54 -15.77 7.06
N VAL A 98 -8.19 -16.35 8.07
CA VAL A 98 -7.56 -17.26 9.02
C VAL A 98 -8.26 -18.63 8.99
N PRO A 99 -7.51 -19.74 9.19
CA PRO A 99 -8.10 -21.07 9.23
C PRO A 99 -8.99 -21.26 10.48
N ALA A 100 -9.83 -22.29 10.47
CA ALA A 100 -10.72 -22.62 11.58
C ALA A 100 -9.98 -22.80 12.92
N GLY A 101 -8.75 -23.33 12.89
CA GLY A 101 -7.93 -23.58 14.07
C GLY A 101 -7.19 -22.37 14.65
N ALA A 102 -7.18 -21.21 13.98
CA ALA A 102 -6.43 -20.05 14.45
C ALA A 102 -7.11 -19.40 15.68
N SER A 103 -6.58 -19.58 16.88
CA SER A 103 -7.16 -18.98 18.09
C SER A 103 -6.59 -17.59 18.41
N LYS A 104 -5.44 -17.24 17.84
CA LYS A 104 -4.68 -16.04 18.22
C LYS A 104 -3.92 -15.44 17.04
N LEU A 105 -3.81 -14.11 17.03
CA LEU A 105 -2.87 -13.36 16.19
C LEU A 105 -1.88 -12.59 17.08
N HIS A 106 -0.68 -12.37 16.57
CA HIS A 106 0.29 -11.47 17.17
C HIS A 106 0.39 -10.23 16.32
N ALA A 107 0.10 -9.06 16.89
CA ALA A 107 0.29 -7.79 16.22
C ALA A 107 1.56 -7.11 16.73
N GLU A 108 2.40 -6.62 15.81
CA GLU A 108 3.43 -5.64 16.11
C GLU A 108 2.98 -4.28 15.57
N VAL A 109 2.99 -3.28 16.44
CA VAL A 109 2.64 -1.91 16.10
C VAL A 109 3.88 -1.06 16.28
N THR A 110 4.26 -0.29 15.26
CA THR A 110 5.37 0.65 15.33
C THR A 110 4.94 2.03 14.88
N TRP A 111 5.49 3.06 15.53
CA TRP A 111 5.23 4.46 15.22
C TRP A 111 6.38 5.35 15.70
N GLY A 112 6.33 6.63 15.37
CA GLY A 112 7.20 7.69 15.84
C GLY A 112 6.40 8.73 16.61
N ASP A 113 6.90 9.12 17.78
CA ASP A 113 6.47 10.32 18.49
C ASP A 113 7.52 11.41 18.28
N TYR A 114 7.11 12.67 18.07
CA TYR A 114 8.04 13.80 18.00
C TYR A 114 7.90 14.69 19.24
N HIS A 115 9.00 15.33 19.64
CA HIS A 115 9.00 16.38 20.64
C HIS A 115 9.92 17.51 20.19
N TRP A 116 9.57 18.75 20.53
CA TRP A 116 10.46 19.88 20.34
C TRP A 116 11.67 19.80 21.28
N GLU A 117 12.85 19.96 20.71
CA GLU A 117 14.14 19.99 21.41
C GLU A 117 14.88 21.26 21.01
N ASP A 118 15.12 22.15 21.97
CA ASP A 118 16.07 23.26 21.85
C ASP A 118 17.16 23.15 22.93
N PRO A 119 18.39 22.74 22.56
CA PRO A 119 19.49 22.61 23.50
C PRO A 119 19.88 23.93 24.19
N THR A 120 19.68 25.10 23.54
CA THR A 120 20.00 26.40 24.14
C THR A 120 18.87 26.93 25.02
N LYS A 121 17.65 26.39 24.86
CA LYS A 121 16.41 26.85 25.52
C LYS A 121 16.12 28.33 25.29
N GLU A 122 16.66 28.90 24.23
CA GLU A 122 16.49 30.32 23.89
C GLU A 122 15.22 30.54 23.08
N VAL A 123 14.72 29.50 22.40
CA VAL A 123 13.53 29.56 21.55
C VAL A 123 12.42 28.72 22.14
N GLU A 124 11.28 29.38 22.37
CA GLU A 124 10.04 28.70 22.74
C GLU A 124 9.56 27.77 21.62
N GLU A 125 8.93 26.67 22.02
CA GLU A 125 8.34 25.71 21.07
C GLU A 125 7.35 26.42 20.13
N PRO A 126 7.53 26.32 18.80
CA PRO A 126 6.67 26.98 17.82
C PRO A 126 5.19 26.65 18.02
N ALA A 127 4.32 27.61 17.70
CA ALA A 127 2.88 27.36 17.69
C ALA A 127 2.51 26.33 16.62
N ASP A 128 1.63 25.38 16.97
CA ASP A 128 1.08 24.38 16.05
C ASP A 128 -0.42 24.22 16.27
N GLU A 129 -1.20 24.64 15.27
CA GLU A 129 -2.65 24.46 15.19
C GLU A 129 -3.04 23.39 14.14
N GLY A 130 -2.06 22.59 13.68
CA GLY A 130 -2.25 21.57 12.64
C GLY A 130 -2.13 22.10 11.21
N LEU A 131 -2.59 21.27 10.26
CA LEU A 131 -2.59 21.57 8.82
C LEU A 131 -3.77 22.44 8.37
N GLY A 132 -4.69 22.79 9.28
CA GLY A 132 -6.02 23.31 9.00
C GLY A 132 -6.13 24.43 7.98
N LEU A 133 -7.37 24.62 7.50
CA LEU A 133 -7.81 25.65 6.53
C LEU A 133 -7.36 27.04 6.97
N LYS A 134 -6.17 27.48 6.54
CA LYS A 134 -5.81 28.89 6.62
C LYS A 134 -6.56 29.63 5.52
N GLU A 135 -7.11 30.80 5.84
CA GLU A 135 -7.56 31.73 4.80
C GLU A 135 -6.39 31.93 3.84
N GLU A 136 -6.62 31.78 2.53
CA GLU A 136 -5.62 32.06 1.50
C GLU A 136 -5.08 33.48 1.72
N ILE A 137 -3.92 33.60 2.36
CA ILE A 137 -3.11 34.79 2.21
C ILE A 137 -2.52 34.63 0.81
N LYS A 138 -3.23 35.12 -0.21
CA LYS A 138 -2.65 35.31 -1.54
C LYS A 138 -1.46 36.25 -1.35
N PRO A 139 -0.21 35.80 -1.47
CA PRO A 139 0.88 36.74 -1.50
C PRO A 139 0.68 37.62 -2.74
N GLU A 140 0.62 38.94 -2.56
CA GLU A 140 0.45 39.90 -3.67
C GLU A 140 1.59 39.80 -4.70
N SER A 141 2.69 39.14 -4.33
CA SER A 141 3.80 38.80 -5.20
C SER A 141 4.49 37.51 -4.73
N TYR A 142 4.77 36.61 -5.67
CA TYR A 142 5.81 35.61 -5.50
C TYR A 142 7.13 36.27 -5.90
N GLU A 143 8.00 36.60 -4.94
CA GLU A 143 9.38 36.94 -5.26
C GLU A 143 10.08 35.66 -5.72
N ILE A 144 10.19 35.50 -7.04
CA ILE A 144 11.04 34.49 -7.65
C ILE A 144 12.47 34.98 -7.44
N PRO A 145 13.33 34.27 -6.68
CA PRO A 145 14.73 34.64 -6.59
C PRO A 145 15.33 34.63 -8.00
N GLU A 146 15.89 35.75 -8.44
CA GLU A 146 16.68 35.80 -9.67
C GLU A 146 17.90 34.90 -9.48
N SER A 147 17.78 33.66 -9.96
CA SER A 147 18.83 32.64 -10.02
C SER A 147 19.28 32.05 -8.67
N SER A 148 19.43 30.73 -8.66
CA SER A 148 20.07 29.94 -7.60
C SER A 148 21.53 30.35 -7.30
N ALA A 149 22.10 31.31 -8.03
CA ALA A 149 23.42 31.88 -7.78
C ALA A 149 23.44 32.95 -6.66
N ALA A 150 22.31 33.54 -6.28
CA ALA A 150 22.27 34.61 -5.27
C ALA A 150 22.32 34.10 -3.81
N ALA A 151 22.02 32.81 -3.58
CA ALA A 151 22.00 32.20 -2.24
C ALA A 151 23.39 31.78 -1.70
N LEU A 152 24.47 32.04 -2.45
CA LEU A 152 25.85 31.64 -2.09
C LEU A 152 26.82 32.84 -1.95
N LYS A 153 26.34 34.00 -1.49
CA LYS A 153 27.25 35.04 -1.00
C LYS A 153 27.57 34.80 0.46
N GLU A 154 28.58 33.97 0.70
CA GLU A 154 29.28 33.96 2.00
C GLU A 154 29.98 35.30 2.20
N GLU A 155 29.67 36.00 3.29
CA GLU A 155 30.51 37.09 3.80
C GLU A 155 31.81 36.48 4.34
N PRO A 156 33.00 36.83 3.81
CA PRO A 156 34.25 36.28 4.29
C PRO A 156 34.78 37.20 5.39
N ASP A 157 34.36 36.99 6.64
CA ASP A 157 35.17 37.23 7.85
C ASP A 157 34.31 37.14 9.12
N ALA A 158 33.89 35.92 9.47
CA ALA A 158 33.47 35.59 10.83
C ALA A 158 34.28 34.39 11.33
N LYS A 159 35.01 34.58 12.42
CA LYS A 159 35.71 33.50 13.14
C LYS A 159 34.71 32.37 13.43
N PRO A 160 35.10 31.09 13.34
CA PRO A 160 34.19 29.98 13.59
C PRO A 160 33.79 30.00 15.07
N SER A 161 32.62 30.57 15.34
CA SER A 161 31.83 30.23 16.53
C SER A 161 31.49 28.75 16.42
N PRO A 162 31.54 27.97 17.53
CA PRO A 162 30.95 26.64 17.50
C PRO A 162 29.52 26.75 16.98
N ALA A 163 29.18 25.94 15.98
CA ALA A 163 27.82 25.90 15.45
C ALA A 163 26.88 25.61 16.63
N PRO A 164 25.81 26.41 16.82
CA PRO A 164 24.85 26.15 17.88
C PRO A 164 24.32 24.72 17.71
N SER A 165 24.07 24.05 18.84
CA SER A 165 23.53 22.69 18.79
C SER A 165 22.22 22.70 18.02
N PRO A 166 21.99 21.75 17.10
CA PRO A 166 20.83 21.80 16.23
C PRO A 166 19.56 21.63 17.07
N LYS A 167 18.59 22.51 16.84
CA LYS A 167 17.26 22.51 17.46
C LYS A 167 16.21 22.06 16.45
N GLY A 168 15.10 21.50 16.92
CA GLY A 168 14.06 21.01 16.04
C GLY A 168 13.15 19.96 16.68
N TYR A 169 12.49 19.19 15.84
CA TYR A 169 11.56 18.14 16.25
C TYR A 169 12.29 16.79 16.28
N ARG A 170 12.54 16.26 17.48
CA ARG A 170 13.25 15.01 17.70
C ARG A 170 12.30 13.83 17.66
N ARG A 171 12.61 12.85 16.80
CA ARG A 171 11.85 11.59 16.72
C ARG A 171 12.21 10.60 17.82
N SER A 172 11.20 9.98 18.39
CA SER A 172 11.28 8.82 19.29
C SER A 172 10.59 7.62 18.65
N ALA A 173 11.39 6.65 18.17
CA ALA A 173 10.87 5.40 17.62
C ALA A 173 10.20 4.53 18.71
N ARG A 174 9.03 4.00 18.40
CA ARG A 174 8.25 3.13 19.29
C ARG A 174 7.89 1.83 18.58
N ARG A 175 7.88 0.74 19.36
CA ARG A 175 7.49 -0.60 18.93
C ARG A 175 6.85 -1.31 20.11
N GLU A 176 5.67 -1.88 19.88
CA GLU A 176 4.94 -2.63 20.88
C GLU A 176 4.28 -3.87 20.27
N SER A 177 4.11 -4.90 21.09
CA SER A 177 3.48 -6.16 20.68
C SER A 177 2.16 -6.37 21.42
N VAL A 178 1.13 -6.79 20.68
CA VAL A 178 -0.22 -7.04 21.20
C VAL A 178 -0.65 -8.45 20.80
N GLY A 179 -1.06 -9.25 21.80
CA GLY A 179 -1.70 -10.54 21.56
C GLY A 179 -3.20 -10.35 21.32
N ILE A 180 -3.70 -10.78 20.17
CA ILE A 180 -5.10 -10.69 19.79
C ILE A 180 -5.72 -12.08 19.90
N GLU A 181 -6.65 -12.26 20.83
CA GLU A 181 -7.40 -13.51 20.98
C GLU A 181 -8.64 -13.50 20.06
N LEU A 182 -8.80 -14.55 19.26
CA LEU A 182 -9.89 -14.73 18.30
C LEU A 182 -11.01 -15.61 18.88
N HIS A 183 -11.63 -15.16 19.99
CA HIS A 183 -12.58 -15.97 20.76
C HIS A 183 -13.85 -16.37 20.00
N THR A 184 -14.51 -15.41 19.33
CA THR A 184 -15.77 -15.64 18.61
C THR A 184 -15.80 -14.88 17.29
N ALA A 185 -16.36 -15.50 16.26
CA ALA A 185 -16.56 -14.87 14.95
C ALA A 185 -17.98 -14.30 14.83
N ASP A 186 -18.43 -13.50 15.80
CA ASP A 186 -19.78 -12.91 15.81
C ASP A 186 -19.84 -11.53 15.12
N GLY A 187 -18.72 -11.09 14.54
CA GLY A 187 -18.59 -9.81 13.85
C GLY A 187 -18.54 -8.60 14.75
N LYS A 188 -18.58 -8.77 16.09
CA LYS A 188 -18.51 -7.65 17.02
C LYS A 188 -17.07 -7.14 17.16
N PRO A 189 -16.87 -5.81 17.21
CA PRO A 189 -15.55 -5.24 17.40
C PRO A 189 -15.07 -5.45 18.84
N VAL A 190 -13.85 -5.97 18.98
CA VAL A 190 -13.13 -6.11 20.24
C VAL A 190 -11.91 -5.19 20.18
N SER A 191 -11.72 -4.39 21.24
CA SER A 191 -10.59 -3.45 21.33
C SER A 191 -9.48 -4.00 22.22
N PHE A 192 -8.23 -3.94 21.71
CA PHE A 192 -7.02 -4.29 22.44
C PHE A 192 -6.14 -3.03 22.55
N PRO A 193 -5.81 -2.56 23.76
CA PRO A 193 -4.94 -1.40 23.90
C PRO A 193 -3.51 -1.73 23.45
N VAL A 194 -2.87 -0.80 22.73
CA VAL A 194 -1.43 -0.88 22.45
C VAL A 194 -0.70 -0.34 23.68
N PRO A 195 0.20 -1.11 24.33
CA PRO A 195 0.95 -0.64 25.49
C PRO A 195 1.76 0.63 25.20
N ASN A 196 2.10 1.40 26.24
CA ASN A 196 3.03 2.54 26.16
C ASN A 196 2.74 3.58 25.05
N SER A 197 1.50 3.66 24.57
CA SER A 197 1.11 4.47 23.41
C SER A 197 0.39 5.77 23.78
N GLY A 198 0.27 6.06 25.08
CA GLY A 198 -0.36 7.25 25.66
C GLY A 198 -0.86 6.95 27.09
N SER A 199 -0.80 7.94 27.98
CA SER A 199 -1.24 7.77 29.39
C SER A 199 -2.75 7.90 29.59
N ASN A 200 -3.48 8.50 28.64
CA ASN A 200 -4.90 8.86 28.80
C ASN A 200 -5.70 8.70 27.49
N GLY A 201 -5.65 7.49 26.91
CA GLY A 201 -6.06 7.23 25.53
C GLY A 201 -4.81 7.16 24.65
N GLY A 202 -4.51 5.96 24.13
CA GLY A 202 -3.34 5.71 23.31
C GLY A 202 -3.75 5.15 21.95
N LEU A 203 -2.85 4.41 21.33
CA LEU A 203 -3.20 3.58 20.18
C LEU A 203 -3.96 2.33 20.66
N ARG A 204 -4.91 1.86 19.84
CA ARG A 204 -5.61 0.59 20.09
C ARG A 204 -5.79 -0.18 18.79
N LEU A 205 -5.89 -1.50 18.92
CA LEU A 205 -6.30 -2.39 17.85
C LEU A 205 -7.79 -2.70 17.97
N VAL A 206 -8.54 -2.48 16.92
CA VAL A 206 -9.96 -2.86 16.82
C VAL A 206 -10.07 -4.05 15.90
N VAL A 207 -10.54 -5.17 16.44
CA VAL A 207 -10.56 -6.46 15.74
C VAL A 207 -11.99 -6.91 15.56
N THR A 208 -12.33 -7.33 14.35
CA THR A 208 -13.59 -8.03 14.06
C THR A 208 -13.29 -9.35 13.40
N ALA A 209 -14.02 -10.40 13.75
CA ALA A 209 -13.92 -11.71 13.12
C ALA A 209 -15.31 -12.19 12.68
N ARG A 210 -15.43 -12.68 11.45
CA ARG A 210 -16.69 -13.18 10.88
C ARG A 210 -16.46 -14.54 10.19
N PRO A 211 -17.38 -15.52 10.30
CA PRO A 211 -17.31 -16.72 9.49
C PRO A 211 -17.56 -16.37 8.03
N ILE A 212 -16.90 -17.07 7.13
CA ILE A 212 -17.25 -17.06 5.71
C ILE A 212 -18.25 -18.19 5.46
N ALA A 213 -19.35 -17.85 4.80
CA ALA A 213 -20.39 -18.80 4.41
C ALA A 213 -19.80 -19.88 3.49
N GLN A 214 -20.05 -21.14 3.83
CA GLN A 214 -19.48 -22.33 3.16
C GLN A 214 -20.13 -22.58 1.80
N ASP A 215 -21.41 -22.28 1.73
CA ASP A 215 -22.33 -22.42 0.60
C ASP A 215 -22.04 -21.43 -0.53
N SER A 216 -21.30 -20.35 -0.25
CA SER A 216 -20.99 -19.33 -1.26
C SER A 216 -19.74 -19.65 -2.09
N HIS A 217 -18.77 -20.42 -1.56
CA HIS A 217 -17.46 -20.61 -2.19
C HIS A 217 -16.84 -21.99 -1.85
N SER A 218 -16.80 -22.90 -2.81
CA SER A 218 -16.12 -24.21 -2.71
C SER A 218 -14.59 -24.11 -2.60
N ARG A 219 -14.03 -22.93 -2.92
CA ARG A 219 -12.58 -22.67 -3.05
C ARG A 219 -11.86 -22.30 -1.74
N LEU A 220 -12.58 -22.13 -0.63
CA LEU A 220 -11.99 -21.82 0.67
C LEU A 220 -12.02 -23.02 1.63
N PRO A 221 -10.97 -23.25 2.44
CA PRO A 221 -10.98 -24.27 3.48
C PRO A 221 -12.16 -24.12 4.45
N LYS A 222 -12.66 -25.26 4.96
CA LYS A 222 -13.80 -25.26 5.87
C LYS A 222 -13.53 -24.52 7.16
N GLY A 223 -14.50 -23.69 7.58
CA GLY A 223 -14.41 -22.89 8.80
C GLY A 223 -13.45 -21.70 8.70
N THR A 224 -13.08 -21.27 7.49
CA THR A 224 -12.34 -20.02 7.28
C THR A 224 -13.11 -18.83 7.87
N ARG A 225 -12.37 -17.93 8.54
CA ARG A 225 -12.90 -16.69 9.10
C ARG A 225 -12.19 -15.49 8.47
N ALA A 226 -12.96 -14.45 8.16
CA ALA A 226 -12.43 -13.15 7.81
C ALA A 226 -12.15 -12.37 9.09
N VAL A 227 -10.93 -11.85 9.23
CA VAL A 227 -10.50 -11.03 10.36
C VAL A 227 -10.02 -9.68 9.85
N CYS A 228 -10.64 -8.60 10.35
CA CYS A 228 -10.17 -7.24 10.11
C CYS A 228 -9.56 -6.68 11.39
N VAL A 229 -8.33 -6.17 11.29
CA VAL A 229 -7.62 -5.52 12.39
C VAL A 229 -7.32 -4.09 12.00
N PHE A 230 -7.80 -3.13 12.79
CA PHE A 230 -7.54 -1.71 12.60
C PHE A 230 -6.65 -1.19 13.72
N LEU A 231 -5.55 -0.52 13.38
CA LEU A 231 -4.84 0.38 14.27
C LEU A 231 -5.57 1.73 14.28
N VAL A 232 -6.02 2.17 15.46
CA VAL A 232 -6.76 3.42 15.64
C VAL A 232 -5.97 4.32 16.58
N ASN A 233 -5.80 5.59 16.19
CA ASN A 233 -5.27 6.61 17.08
C ASN A 233 -6.39 7.17 17.97
N SER A 234 -6.52 6.60 19.17
CA SER A 234 -7.46 7.05 20.21
C SER A 234 -6.79 7.93 21.27
N ARG A 235 -5.69 8.61 20.91
CA ARG A 235 -5.11 9.64 21.77
C ARG A 235 -6.10 10.79 21.93
N PRO A 236 -6.09 11.50 23.07
CA PRO A 236 -6.83 12.74 23.19
C PRO A 236 -6.22 13.80 22.26
N ALA A 237 -7.00 14.83 21.94
CA ALA A 237 -6.47 16.00 21.25
C ALA A 237 -5.32 16.61 22.08
N ALA A 238 -4.17 16.81 21.44
CA ALA A 238 -3.02 17.47 22.05
C ALA A 238 -3.08 18.99 21.80
N GLU A 239 -2.39 19.75 22.66
CA GLU A 239 -2.26 21.21 22.50
C GLU A 239 -1.57 21.57 21.19
N ARG A 240 -0.50 20.84 20.85
CA ARG A 240 0.15 20.89 19.54
C ARG A 240 -0.32 19.69 18.73
N ALA A 241 -0.83 19.93 17.52
CA ALA A 241 -1.39 18.86 16.68
C ALA A 241 -0.42 17.68 16.50
N TYR A 242 0.86 17.97 16.23
CA TYR A 242 1.88 16.95 16.01
C TYR A 242 2.08 16.00 17.20
N GLN A 243 1.89 16.46 18.44
CA GLN A 243 2.11 15.63 19.65
C GLN A 243 1.06 14.52 19.79
N GLY A 244 -0.14 14.71 19.23
CA GLY A 244 -1.19 13.70 19.22
C GLY A 244 -1.04 12.66 18.11
N ASN A 245 -0.30 13.00 17.05
CA ASN A 245 -0.16 12.16 15.87
C ASN A 245 0.76 10.95 16.14
N ALA A 246 0.47 9.84 15.47
CA ALA A 246 1.36 8.68 15.43
C ALA A 246 2.02 8.63 14.06
N PHE A 247 3.29 9.05 13.98
CA PHE A 247 4.03 9.14 12.72
C PHE A 247 4.63 7.81 12.29
N GLN A 248 4.84 7.61 10.99
CA GLN A 248 5.31 6.35 10.40
C GLN A 248 4.60 5.12 11.00
N ALA A 249 3.28 5.23 11.15
CA ALA A 249 2.45 4.20 11.73
C ALA A 249 2.49 2.95 10.86
N HIS A 250 2.73 1.80 11.49
CA HIS A 250 2.85 0.53 10.80
C HIS A 250 2.28 -0.59 11.68
N LEU A 251 1.51 -1.47 11.06
CA LEU A 251 0.87 -2.62 11.67
C LEU A 251 1.33 -3.88 10.93
N GLN A 252 1.90 -4.82 11.68
CA GLN A 252 2.25 -6.16 11.20
C GLN A 252 1.44 -7.20 11.98
N LEU A 253 0.87 -8.18 11.28
CA LEU A 253 0.17 -9.31 11.87
C LEU A 253 0.93 -10.60 11.59
N LYS A 254 1.04 -11.43 12.62
CA LYS A 254 1.57 -12.79 12.53
C LYS A 254 0.51 -13.81 12.97
N CYS A 255 0.34 -14.85 12.17
CA CYS A 255 -0.50 -16.01 12.45
C CYS A 255 0.34 -17.28 12.40
N GLU A 256 0.52 -17.97 13.54
CA GLU A 256 1.29 -19.22 13.58
C GLU A 256 0.65 -20.35 12.75
N ALA A 257 -0.68 -20.31 12.58
CA ALA A 257 -1.41 -21.26 11.74
C ALA A 257 -1.35 -20.92 10.23
N GLY A 258 -0.72 -19.80 9.86
CA GLY A 258 -0.74 -19.25 8.51
C GLY A 258 -2.03 -18.50 8.17
N PHE A 259 -1.94 -17.61 7.20
CA PHE A 259 -3.08 -16.97 6.56
C PHE A 259 -3.59 -17.82 5.41
N VAL A 260 -4.90 -17.82 5.21
CA VAL A 260 -5.54 -18.51 4.09
C VAL A 260 -5.44 -17.61 2.86
N ALA A 261 -4.94 -18.16 1.76
CA ALA A 261 -4.93 -17.49 0.47
C ALA A 261 -6.37 -17.16 0.03
N ARG A 262 -6.63 -15.90 -0.32
CA ARG A 262 -7.91 -15.45 -0.83
C ARG A 262 -7.91 -15.58 -2.35
N PRO A 263 -8.66 -16.52 -2.94
CA PRO A 263 -8.92 -16.53 -4.37
C PRO A 263 -9.90 -15.41 -4.73
N ASP A 264 -10.08 -15.14 -6.02
CA ASP A 264 -11.12 -14.21 -6.47
C ASP A 264 -12.51 -14.77 -6.18
N LEU A 265 -13.15 -14.34 -5.09
CA LEU A 265 -14.45 -14.83 -4.64
C LEU A 265 -15.64 -14.35 -5.50
N ARG A 266 -15.43 -13.51 -6.53
CA ARG A 266 -16.53 -13.01 -7.38
C ARG A 266 -17.11 -14.10 -8.30
N ALA A 267 -16.30 -15.10 -8.65
CA ALA A 267 -16.75 -16.27 -9.39
C ALA A 267 -17.35 -17.32 -8.41
N GLY A 268 -18.64 -17.20 -8.11
CA GLY A 268 -19.35 -18.26 -7.38
C GLY A 268 -19.67 -19.46 -8.28
N ASP A 269 -19.82 -20.64 -7.68
CA ASP A 269 -20.37 -21.82 -8.37
C ASP A 269 -21.87 -21.67 -8.68
N GLU A 270 -22.51 -20.59 -8.20
CA GLU A 270 -23.93 -20.29 -8.39
C GLU A 270 -24.14 -18.88 -8.95
N GLY A 271 -24.97 -18.74 -10.00
CA GLY A 271 -25.40 -17.46 -10.57
C GLY A 271 -24.95 -17.24 -12.02
N PHE A 272 -25.28 -16.08 -12.59
CA PHE A 272 -25.04 -15.73 -14.00
C PHE A 272 -23.57 -15.86 -14.43
N ARG A 273 -22.62 -15.66 -13.51
CA ARG A 273 -21.18 -15.76 -13.76
C ARG A 273 -20.66 -17.19 -13.86
N ALA A 274 -21.35 -18.16 -13.26
CA ALA A 274 -20.92 -19.57 -13.32
C ALA A 274 -21.01 -20.13 -14.75
N ASP A 275 -21.93 -19.61 -15.56
CA ASP A 275 -22.12 -19.99 -16.97
C ASP A 275 -21.49 -19.00 -17.96
N ASP A 276 -20.86 -17.92 -17.47
CA ASP A 276 -20.22 -16.91 -18.31
C ASP A 276 -18.84 -17.38 -18.77
N TRP A 277 -18.62 -17.37 -20.09
CA TRP A 277 -17.39 -17.85 -20.70
C TRP A 277 -16.16 -17.04 -20.28
N ASP A 278 -16.27 -15.72 -20.24
CA ASP A 278 -15.13 -14.85 -19.95
C ASP A 278 -14.73 -14.97 -18.48
N GLU A 279 -15.70 -15.14 -17.58
CA GLU A 279 -15.46 -15.39 -16.15
C GLU A 279 -14.77 -16.73 -15.92
N GLN A 280 -15.17 -17.80 -16.63
CA GLN A 280 -14.50 -19.11 -16.54
C GLN A 280 -13.04 -19.06 -17.04
N VAL A 281 -12.78 -18.32 -18.12
CA VAL A 281 -11.42 -18.10 -18.63
C VAL A 281 -10.60 -17.28 -17.63
N ALA A 282 -11.18 -16.23 -17.05
CA ALA A 282 -10.53 -15.44 -16.02
C ALA A 282 -10.17 -16.30 -14.80
N ASP A 283 -11.10 -17.12 -14.31
CA ASP A 283 -10.85 -18.06 -13.21
C ASP A 283 -9.68 -18.99 -13.52
N LEU A 284 -9.55 -19.50 -14.75
CA LEU A 284 -8.42 -20.32 -15.18
C LEU A 284 -7.09 -19.53 -15.18
N GLN A 285 -7.10 -18.33 -15.76
CA GLN A 285 -5.92 -17.47 -15.90
C GLN A 285 -5.41 -17.01 -14.52
N TYR A 286 -6.33 -16.66 -13.61
CA TYR A 286 -6.03 -16.12 -12.29
C TYR A 286 -6.11 -17.18 -11.17
N ARG A 287 -6.23 -18.48 -11.48
CA ARG A 287 -6.36 -19.55 -10.46
C ARG A 287 -5.22 -19.59 -9.42
N ARG A 288 -4.04 -19.09 -9.78
CA ARG A 288 -2.86 -18.98 -8.90
C ARG A 288 -2.56 -17.55 -8.47
N ALA A 289 -3.39 -16.59 -8.87
CA ALA A 289 -3.34 -15.23 -8.36
C ALA A 289 -4.20 -15.16 -7.10
N PHE A 290 -3.55 -15.07 -5.95
CA PHE A 290 -4.21 -15.01 -4.66
C PHE A 290 -3.54 -13.98 -3.76
N ASP A 291 -4.33 -13.39 -2.88
CA ASP A 291 -3.86 -12.43 -1.89
C ASP A 291 -4.00 -13.00 -0.48
N PHE A 292 -3.02 -12.77 0.40
CA PHE A 292 -3.15 -13.13 1.83
C PHE A 292 -3.77 -12.01 2.66
N VAL A 293 -3.70 -10.78 2.16
CA VAL A 293 -4.07 -9.58 2.90
C VAL A 293 -4.59 -8.51 1.96
N SER A 294 -5.57 -7.75 2.43
CA SER A 294 -5.94 -6.47 1.83
C SER A 294 -5.79 -5.37 2.87
N GLY A 295 -5.18 -4.26 2.48
CA GLY A 295 -5.10 -3.09 3.33
C GLY A 295 -6.41 -2.30 3.34
N ILE A 296 -6.66 -1.59 4.45
CA ILE A 296 -7.80 -0.70 4.63
C ILE A 296 -7.24 0.66 5.06
N GLY A 297 -7.52 1.72 4.29
CA GLY A 297 -6.92 3.05 4.48
C GLY A 297 -5.45 3.17 4.07
N CYS A 298 -4.77 2.06 3.80
CA CYS A 298 -3.43 1.96 3.21
C CYS A 298 -3.33 0.62 2.46
N ALA A 299 -2.23 0.35 1.74
CA ALA A 299 -2.01 -0.95 1.15
C ALA A 299 -1.61 -1.99 2.21
N GLY A 300 -1.74 -3.27 1.88
CA GLY A 300 -1.26 -4.39 2.70
C GLY A 300 -0.42 -5.31 1.83
N GLU A 301 0.62 -5.90 2.42
CA GLU A 301 1.51 -6.82 1.71
C GLU A 301 1.88 -8.03 2.58
N PRO A 302 2.05 -9.21 1.97
CA PRO A 302 2.64 -10.35 2.65
C PRO A 302 4.16 -10.19 2.76
N VAL A 303 4.75 -10.63 3.88
CA VAL A 303 6.17 -10.45 4.19
C VAL A 303 6.98 -11.73 3.96
N ASP A 304 6.41 -12.89 4.25
CA ASP A 304 7.13 -14.16 4.32
C ASP A 304 6.57 -15.24 3.37
N MET A 305 6.16 -14.86 2.15
CA MET A 305 5.67 -15.83 1.17
C MET A 305 6.71 -16.92 0.91
N GLN A 306 6.40 -18.16 1.30
CA GLN A 306 7.25 -19.33 1.08
C GLN A 306 6.94 -20.00 -0.26
N GLU A 307 7.93 -20.68 -0.85
CA GLU A 307 7.73 -21.60 -1.98
C GLU A 307 6.72 -22.69 -1.56
N GLY A 308 5.48 -22.56 -2.04
CA GLY A 308 4.35 -23.39 -1.59
C GLY A 308 3.09 -22.60 -1.19
N GLY A 309 3.15 -21.26 -1.19
CA GLY A 309 1.97 -20.41 -1.00
C GLY A 309 1.48 -20.34 0.45
N ALA A 310 2.36 -20.54 1.42
CA ALA A 310 2.07 -20.24 2.82
C ALA A 310 2.62 -18.85 3.19
N CYS A 311 1.81 -18.07 3.92
CA CYS A 311 2.20 -16.77 4.46
C CYS A 311 1.77 -16.71 5.93
N HIS A 312 2.69 -16.37 6.83
CA HIS A 312 2.42 -16.25 8.26
C HIS A 312 2.49 -14.81 8.75
N VAL A 313 3.11 -13.92 7.97
CA VAL A 313 3.34 -12.51 8.33
C VAL A 313 2.84 -11.61 7.20
N VAL A 314 1.96 -10.68 7.57
CA VAL A 314 1.46 -9.63 6.66
C VAL A 314 1.59 -8.28 7.34
N GLN A 315 1.73 -7.21 6.56
CA GLN A 315 1.90 -5.87 7.10
C GLN A 315 1.21 -4.80 6.26
N THR A 316 1.02 -3.63 6.85
CA THR A 316 0.59 -2.41 6.13
C THR A 316 1.73 -1.80 5.34
N CYS A 317 1.44 -1.27 4.16
CA CYS A 317 2.42 -0.64 3.28
C CYS A 317 1.87 0.68 2.73
N TRP A 318 2.60 1.78 2.92
CA TRP A 318 2.18 3.11 2.46
C TRP A 318 2.52 3.35 0.99
N ILE A 319 3.66 2.84 0.53
CA ILE A 319 4.09 2.88 -0.88
C ILE A 319 4.35 1.44 -1.32
N PRO A 320 3.31 0.74 -1.82
CA PRO A 320 3.47 -0.62 -2.33
C PRO A 320 4.32 -0.61 -3.59
N SER A 321 5.07 -1.69 -3.79
CA SER A 321 5.86 -1.90 -5.00
C SER A 321 5.56 -3.27 -5.58
N ALA A 322 5.31 -3.33 -6.88
CA ALA A 322 5.12 -4.59 -7.60
C ALA A 322 6.14 -4.68 -8.75
N GLY A 323 6.72 -5.87 -8.93
CA GLY A 323 7.46 -6.18 -10.14
C GLY A 323 6.47 -6.44 -11.27
N VAL A 324 6.61 -5.72 -12.38
CA VAL A 324 5.89 -6.04 -13.62
C VAL A 324 6.82 -6.91 -14.45
N GLU A 325 6.34 -8.08 -14.87
CA GLU A 325 7.10 -8.91 -15.79
C GLU A 325 7.37 -8.13 -17.08
N PHE A 326 8.62 -8.18 -17.53
CA PHE A 326 8.96 -7.56 -18.80
C PHE A 326 8.32 -8.37 -19.93
N VAL A 327 7.23 -7.87 -20.49
CA VAL A 327 6.61 -8.41 -21.70
C VAL A 327 7.40 -7.89 -22.91
N GLY A 328 8.57 -8.49 -23.14
CA GLY A 328 9.37 -8.26 -24.33
C GLY A 328 9.00 -9.20 -25.46
N HIS A 329 9.39 -8.84 -26.68
CA HIS A 329 9.44 -9.82 -27.77
C HIS A 329 10.41 -10.94 -27.39
N LEU A 330 10.03 -12.20 -27.67
CA LEU A 330 10.96 -13.32 -27.57
C LEU A 330 12.25 -12.97 -28.31
N ASP A 331 13.39 -13.25 -27.70
CA ASP A 331 14.67 -13.18 -28.40
C ASP A 331 14.57 -14.07 -29.64
N ALA A 332 15.06 -13.60 -30.80
CA ALA A 332 15.11 -14.42 -32.02
C ALA A 332 15.88 -15.73 -31.78
N ALA A 333 16.80 -15.77 -30.81
CA ALA A 333 17.46 -16.98 -30.36
C ALA A 333 16.51 -18.03 -29.75
N ALA A 334 15.35 -17.63 -29.22
CA ALA A 334 14.35 -18.52 -28.64
C ALA A 334 13.51 -19.26 -29.70
N LEU A 335 13.45 -18.77 -30.94
CA LEU A 335 12.73 -19.39 -32.06
C LEU A 335 13.67 -19.59 -33.26
N PRO A 336 14.64 -20.53 -33.16
CA PRO A 336 15.65 -20.70 -34.19
C PRO A 336 15.02 -21.07 -35.54
N GLY A 337 15.40 -20.30 -36.56
CA GLY A 337 14.93 -20.49 -37.94
C GLY A 337 13.55 -19.90 -38.25
N VAL A 338 13.02 -19.04 -37.39
CA VAL A 338 11.85 -18.20 -37.66
C VAL A 338 12.31 -16.77 -37.91
N GLU A 339 11.89 -16.17 -39.03
CA GLU A 339 12.10 -14.74 -39.27
C GLU A 339 11.03 -13.92 -38.53
N LEU A 340 11.48 -12.98 -37.67
CA LEU A 340 10.60 -12.12 -36.86
C LEU A 340 10.77 -10.63 -37.20
N GLY A 341 11.74 -10.27 -38.05
CA GLY A 341 12.00 -8.91 -38.47
C GLY A 341 10.92 -8.40 -39.44
N MET A 342 10.27 -7.29 -39.07
CA MET A 342 9.20 -6.71 -39.90
C MET A 342 9.67 -6.32 -41.30
N GLU A 343 10.89 -5.80 -41.45
CA GLU A 343 11.45 -5.39 -42.74
C GLU A 343 11.67 -6.59 -43.68
N ALA A 344 12.21 -7.70 -43.16
CA ALA A 344 12.40 -8.92 -43.92
C ALA A 344 11.06 -9.50 -44.39
N LEU A 345 10.09 -9.58 -43.47
CA LEU A 345 8.74 -10.09 -43.77
C LEU A 345 7.98 -9.20 -44.77
N ALA A 346 8.21 -7.88 -44.74
CA ALA A 346 7.58 -6.94 -45.68
C ALA A 346 8.08 -7.10 -47.14
N THR A 347 9.23 -7.76 -47.35
CA THR A 347 9.84 -7.94 -48.67
C THR A 347 9.56 -9.29 -49.32
N LEU A 348 8.79 -10.17 -48.66
CA LEU A 348 8.44 -11.49 -49.17
C LEU A 348 7.67 -11.40 -50.49
N ALA A 349 8.13 -12.13 -51.51
CA ALA A 349 7.56 -12.02 -52.86
C ALA A 349 6.36 -12.94 -53.07
N ASN A 350 6.29 -14.06 -52.34
CA ASN A 350 5.28 -15.10 -52.56
C ASN A 350 5.03 -15.95 -51.29
N VAL A 351 3.99 -16.79 -51.35
CA VAL A 351 3.55 -17.65 -50.24
C VAL A 351 4.57 -18.74 -49.89
N GLU A 352 5.38 -19.20 -50.84
CA GLU A 352 6.39 -20.24 -50.60
C GLU A 352 7.53 -19.71 -49.74
N GLU A 353 7.99 -18.48 -50.00
CA GLU A 353 8.98 -17.78 -49.17
C GLU A 353 8.45 -17.51 -47.76
N ALA A 354 7.18 -17.07 -47.65
CA ALA A 354 6.54 -16.88 -46.35
C ALA A 354 6.48 -18.20 -45.55
N ARG A 355 6.12 -19.32 -46.20
CA ARG A 355 6.09 -20.64 -45.56
C ARG A 355 7.49 -21.10 -45.17
N ALA A 356 8.53 -20.81 -45.95
CA ALA A 356 9.90 -21.17 -45.61
C ALA A 356 10.42 -20.41 -44.38
N GLN A 357 10.09 -19.12 -44.26
CA GLN A 357 10.57 -18.26 -43.18
C GLN A 357 9.74 -18.35 -41.89
N LEU A 358 8.43 -18.58 -41.99
CA LEU A 358 7.52 -18.64 -40.84
C LEU A 358 7.10 -20.07 -40.47
N GLY A 359 7.33 -21.06 -41.35
CA GLY A 359 6.82 -22.42 -41.14
C GLY A 359 7.29 -23.07 -39.84
N LYS A 360 8.54 -22.82 -39.44
CA LYS A 360 9.09 -23.31 -38.16
C LYS A 360 8.39 -22.73 -36.94
N LEU A 361 7.70 -21.59 -37.05
CA LEU A 361 6.89 -21.05 -35.96
C LEU A 361 5.79 -22.03 -35.57
N VAL A 362 5.18 -22.68 -36.55
CA VAL A 362 4.14 -23.70 -36.31
C VAL A 362 4.72 -24.91 -35.59
N GLU A 363 5.91 -25.36 -35.97
CA GLU A 363 6.60 -26.48 -35.32
C GLU A 363 6.95 -26.16 -33.86
N HIS A 364 7.54 -24.99 -33.61
CA HIS A 364 7.86 -24.52 -32.26
C HIS A 364 6.61 -24.37 -31.40
N TYR A 365 5.54 -23.81 -31.96
CA TYR A 365 4.27 -23.65 -31.25
C TYR A 365 3.60 -25.00 -30.94
N GLN A 366 3.64 -25.97 -31.87
CA GLN A 366 3.16 -27.32 -31.63
C GLN A 366 3.96 -28.03 -30.53
N ALA A 367 5.28 -27.90 -30.54
CA ALA A 367 6.13 -28.44 -29.48
C ALA A 367 5.78 -27.82 -28.12
N TRP A 368 5.58 -26.49 -28.07
CA TRP A 368 5.15 -25.79 -26.88
C TRP A 368 3.77 -26.29 -26.38
N ILE A 369 2.79 -26.49 -27.26
CA ILE A 369 1.47 -27.07 -26.91
C ILE A 369 1.63 -28.44 -26.25
N ILE A 370 2.52 -29.30 -26.75
CA ILE A 370 2.76 -30.63 -26.16
C ILE A 370 3.31 -30.50 -24.74
N VAL A 371 4.26 -29.58 -24.51
CA VAL A 371 4.80 -29.31 -23.17
C VAL A 371 3.69 -28.82 -22.25
N GLN A 372 2.89 -27.83 -22.67
CA GLN A 372 1.78 -27.31 -21.86
C GLN A 372 0.76 -28.39 -21.50
N LYS A 373 0.40 -29.29 -22.44
CA LYS A 373 -0.48 -30.42 -22.13
C LYS A 373 0.09 -31.33 -21.04
N SER A 374 1.39 -31.62 -21.09
CA SER A 374 2.03 -32.44 -20.06
C SER A 374 2.05 -31.76 -18.69
N GLU A 375 2.19 -30.42 -18.64
CA GLU A 375 2.13 -29.64 -17.41
C GLU A 375 0.72 -29.63 -16.80
N ILE A 376 -0.30 -29.50 -17.64
CA ILE A 376 -1.73 -29.55 -17.23
C ILE A 376 -2.09 -30.94 -16.70
N ASP A 377 -1.65 -32.01 -17.36
CA ASP A 377 -1.90 -33.39 -16.92
C ASP A 377 -1.22 -33.69 -15.56
N ALA A 378 -0.07 -33.05 -15.30
CA ALA A 378 0.64 -33.14 -14.03
C ALA A 378 0.04 -32.27 -12.91
N GLU A 379 -0.86 -31.33 -13.23
CA GLU A 379 -1.45 -30.40 -12.25
C GLU A 379 -2.52 -31.10 -11.39
N VAL A 380 -2.15 -31.38 -10.14
CA VAL A 380 -3.04 -31.97 -9.13
C VAL A 380 -4.03 -30.91 -8.64
N GLY A 381 -5.33 -31.22 -8.72
CA GLY A 381 -6.38 -30.32 -8.23
C GLY A 381 -6.94 -29.34 -9.26
N LEU A 382 -6.51 -29.41 -10.54
CA LEU A 382 -7.18 -28.67 -11.61
C LEU A 382 -8.62 -29.19 -11.76
N GLU A 383 -9.59 -28.33 -11.45
CA GLU A 383 -11.02 -28.69 -11.48
C GLU A 383 -11.42 -29.26 -12.83
N ARG A 384 -12.33 -30.24 -12.80
CA ARG A 384 -12.72 -31.02 -13.99
C ARG A 384 -13.34 -30.15 -15.08
N VAL A 385 -13.90 -28.98 -14.73
CA VAL A 385 -14.46 -27.98 -15.65
C VAL A 385 -13.35 -27.30 -16.46
N LEU A 386 -12.22 -26.99 -15.82
CA LEU A 386 -11.07 -26.33 -16.42
C LEU A 386 -10.26 -27.25 -17.35
N ARG A 387 -10.34 -28.57 -17.16
CA ARG A 387 -9.74 -29.57 -18.05
C ARG A 387 -10.41 -29.70 -19.43
N LYS A 388 -11.62 -29.15 -19.62
CA LYS A 388 -12.27 -29.14 -20.95
C LYS A 388 -11.65 -28.11 -21.90
N PHE A 389 -10.88 -27.17 -21.37
CA PHE A 389 -10.37 -25.98 -22.08
C PHE A 389 -8.84 -26.01 -22.29
N ALA A 390 -8.18 -27.05 -21.80
CA ALA A 390 -6.77 -27.40 -22.01
C ALA A 390 -6.64 -28.49 -23.08
#